data_AF-A7T8R7-F1
#
_entry.id   AF-A7T8R7-F1
#
_cell.length_a   1.000
_cell.length_b   1.000
_cell.length_c   1.000
_cell.angle_alpha   90.00
_cell.angle_beta   90.00
_cell.angle_gamma   90.00
#
_symmetry.space_group_name_H-M   'P 1'
#
loop_
_entity.id
_entity.type
_entity.pdbx_description
1 polymer ?
#
loop_
_entity_poly.entity_id
_entity_poly.type
_entity_poly.pdbx_seq_one_letter_code
_entity_poly.pdbx_strand_id
1 'polypeptide(L)'
;LSQVTVYDREFPEKKYYFPCHQWLAKDEGDHQIVRQLTATTDQSASSEGYVYMVNTYTGDRRGAGTDANVSITIFGEDGDS
;
A
#
# COMPACT_ATOMS: atom_id res chain seq x y z
N LEU A 1 1.20 -12.46 6.06
CA LEU A 1 0.07 -13.03 5.29
C LEU A 1 0.50 -13.08 3.82
N SER A 2 0.37 -14.21 3.11
CA SER A 2 0.76 -14.28 1.69
C SER A 2 -0.32 -13.69 0.79
N GLN A 3 -1.56 -14.19 0.89
CA GLN A 3 -2.72 -13.65 0.17
C GLN A 3 -4.04 -13.97 0.89
N VAL A 4 -5.11 -13.33 0.43
CA VAL A 4 -6.50 -13.74 0.68
C VAL A 4 -7.10 -14.26 -0.63
N THR A 5 -8.00 -15.23 -0.55
CA THR A 5 -8.76 -15.77 -1.68
C THR A 5 -10.25 -15.65 -1.39
N VAL A 6 -10.99 -15.04 -2.31
CA VAL A 6 -12.44 -14.86 -2.23
C VAL A 6 -13.10 -15.67 -3.35
N TYR A 7 -14.17 -16.38 -3.00
CA TYR A 7 -14.96 -17.19 -3.93
C TYR A 7 -16.29 -16.50 -4.19
N ASP A 8 -16.68 -16.42 -5.46
CA ASP A 8 -18.03 -16.01 -5.81
C ASP A 8 -19.03 -17.09 -5.35
N ARG A 9 -20.15 -16.65 -4.75
CA ARG A 9 -21.15 -17.58 -4.19
C ARG A 9 -22.06 -18.17 -5.26
N GLU A 10 -22.30 -17.43 -6.33
CA GLU A 10 -23.15 -17.87 -7.44
C GLU A 10 -22.35 -18.66 -8.47
N PHE A 11 -21.05 -18.35 -8.60
CA PHE A 11 -20.14 -18.98 -9.57
C PHE A 11 -18.86 -19.49 -8.87
N PRO A 12 -18.88 -20.67 -8.22
CA PRO A 12 -17.77 -21.17 -7.39
C PRO A 12 -16.42 -21.34 -8.12
N GLU A 13 -16.44 -21.47 -9.44
CA GLU A 13 -15.27 -21.48 -10.31
C GLU A 13 -14.56 -20.12 -10.39
N LYS A 14 -15.28 -19.03 -10.10
CA LYS A 14 -14.77 -17.67 -10.12
C LYS A 14 -14.11 -17.33 -8.79
N LYS A 15 -12.80 -17.13 -8.84
CA LYS A 15 -11.97 -16.82 -7.68
C LYS A 15 -11.29 -15.47 -7.87
N TYR A 16 -11.18 -14.74 -6.78
CA TYR A 16 -10.44 -13.50 -6.70
C TYR A 16 -9.33 -13.65 -5.68
N TYR A 17 -8.14 -13.21 -6.07
CA TYR A 17 -6.95 -13.25 -5.26
C TYR A 17 -6.61 -11.83 -4.83
N PHE A 18 -6.19 -11.70 -3.58
CA PHE A 18 -5.72 -10.44 -3.00
C PHE A 18 -4.33 -10.71 -2.42
N PRO A 19 -3.27 -10.62 -3.25
CA PRO A 19 -1.90 -10.80 -2.79
C PRO A 19 -1.57 -9.75 -1.73
N CYS A 20 -0.78 -10.10 -0.70
CA CYS A 20 -0.42 -9.19 0.40
C CYS A 20 1.07 -9.23 0.71
N HIS A 21 1.65 -10.43 0.85
CA HIS A 21 3.07 -10.67 1.15
C HIS A 21 3.69 -9.81 2.25
N GLN A 22 2.89 -9.36 3.22
CA GLN A 22 3.35 -8.49 4.29
C GLN A 22 2.66 -8.82 5.62
N TRP A 23 3.25 -8.33 6.71
CA TRP A 23 2.66 -8.37 8.03
C TRP A 23 1.50 -7.36 8.15
N LEU A 24 0.50 -7.76 8.95
CA LEU A 24 -0.61 -6.92 9.39
C LEU A 24 -0.52 -6.75 10.91
N ALA A 25 0.61 -6.21 11.36
CA ALA A 25 1.00 -6.19 12.77
C ALA A 25 1.53 -4.80 13.14
N LYS A 26 1.47 -4.44 14.43
CA LYS A 26 2.02 -3.16 14.90
C LYS A 26 3.51 -3.22 15.17
N ASP A 27 4.07 -4.42 15.26
CA ASP A 27 5.41 -4.73 15.74
C ASP A 27 6.26 -5.49 14.71
N GLU A 28 5.68 -5.81 13.54
CA GLU A 28 6.37 -6.49 12.44
C GLU A 28 6.15 -5.76 11.10
N GLY A 29 7.03 -6.00 10.13
CA GLY A 29 6.91 -5.45 8.78
C GLY A 29 7.01 -3.92 8.77
N ASP A 30 6.01 -3.27 8.20
CA ASP A 30 5.88 -1.81 8.12
C ASP A 30 4.95 -1.23 9.20
N HIS A 31 4.62 -2.02 10.22
CA HIS A 31 3.78 -1.63 11.35
C HIS A 31 2.32 -1.27 10.99
N GLN A 32 1.84 -1.62 9.79
CA GLN A 32 0.45 -1.41 9.38
C GLN A 32 -0.42 -2.62 9.70
N ILE A 33 -1.61 -2.37 10.26
CA ILE A 33 -2.62 -3.41 10.57
C ILE A 33 -3.81 -3.41 9.60
N VAL A 34 -3.86 -2.46 8.67
CA VAL A 34 -4.90 -2.30 7.65
C VAL A 34 -4.23 -2.03 6.31
N ARG A 35 -4.73 -2.65 5.24
CA ARG A 35 -4.25 -2.45 3.87
C ARG A 35 -5.40 -2.46 2.87
N GLN A 36 -5.24 -1.70 1.80
CA GLN A 36 -6.05 -1.82 0.60
C GLN A 36 -5.33 -2.76 -0.37
N LEU A 37 -6.01 -3.80 -0.83
CA LEU A 37 -5.45 -4.81 -1.75
C LEU A 37 -6.28 -4.84 -3.02
N THR A 38 -5.61 -4.80 -4.17
CA THR A 38 -6.27 -4.91 -5.47
C THR A 38 -6.63 -6.35 -5.76
N ALA A 39 -7.90 -6.59 -6.13
CA ALA A 39 -8.35 -7.91 -6.53
C ALA A 39 -7.79 -8.27 -7.91
N THR A 40 -7.40 -9.53 -8.09
CA THR A 40 -6.97 -10.08 -9.37
C THR A 40 -7.52 -11.49 -9.59
N THR A 41 -7.75 -11.87 -10.84
CA THR A 41 -8.13 -13.24 -11.21
C THR A 41 -6.92 -14.13 -11.51
N ASP A 42 -5.72 -13.54 -11.57
CA ASP A 42 -4.46 -14.26 -11.76
C ASP A 42 -3.90 -14.68 -10.39
N GLN A 43 -3.77 -15.99 -10.18
CA GLN A 43 -3.24 -16.55 -8.92
C GLN A 43 -1.74 -16.28 -8.74
N SER A 44 -1.02 -16.02 -9.83
CA SER A 44 0.42 -15.75 -9.83
C SER A 44 0.76 -14.28 -9.65
N ALA A 45 -0.24 -13.39 -9.67
CA ALA A 45 -0.04 -11.97 -9.48
C ALA A 45 0.55 -11.68 -8.09
N SER A 46 1.61 -10.88 -8.07
CA SER A 46 2.22 -10.35 -6.86
C SER A 46 1.53 -9.04 -6.46
N SER A 47 1.53 -8.74 -5.16
CA SER A 47 1.23 -7.39 -4.67
C SER A 47 2.51 -6.57 -4.85
N GLU A 48 2.78 -6.16 -6.09
CA GLU A 48 3.79 -5.15 -6.34
C GLU A 48 3.14 -3.79 -6.11
N GLY A 49 3.18 -3.35 -4.85
CA GLY A 49 2.85 -1.98 -4.52
C GLY A 49 3.83 -1.01 -5.20
N TYR A 50 3.36 0.19 -5.51
CA TYR A 50 4.23 1.24 -6.03
C TYR A 50 5.16 1.76 -4.92
N VAL A 51 6.47 1.71 -5.15
CA VAL A 51 7.46 2.28 -4.22
C VAL A 51 7.79 3.71 -4.66
N TYR A 52 7.41 4.69 -3.86
CA TYR A 52 7.75 6.10 -4.08
C TYR A 52 8.85 6.54 -3.12
N MET A 53 9.91 7.15 -3.66
CA MET A 53 10.93 7.82 -2.85
C MET A 53 10.64 9.32 -2.84
N VAL A 54 10.32 9.87 -1.66
CA VAL A 54 10.04 11.29 -1.49
C VAL A 54 11.12 11.95 -0.65
N ASN A 55 11.83 12.91 -1.22
CA ASN A 55 12.88 13.68 -0.54
C ASN A 55 12.37 15.10 -0.25
N THR A 56 12.42 15.51 1.01
CA THR A 56 12.01 16.86 1.46
C THR A 56 13.21 17.67 1.94
N TYR A 57 13.25 18.96 1.61
CA TYR A 57 14.36 19.87 1.95
C TYR A 57 13.80 21.20 2.46
N THR A 58 14.26 21.66 3.63
CA THR A 58 13.76 22.88 4.28
C THR A 58 14.70 24.09 4.13
N GLY A 59 15.97 23.85 3.76
CA GLY A 59 16.98 24.88 3.45
C GLY A 59 18.33 24.61 4.12
N ASP A 60 19.38 25.31 3.66
CA ASP A 60 20.78 25.09 4.05
C ASP A 60 21.35 26.17 5.00
N ARG A 61 20.52 27.11 5.46
CA ARG A 61 20.92 28.21 6.33
C ARG A 61 20.62 27.93 7.80
N ARG A 62 21.35 28.59 8.69
CA ARG A 62 21.07 28.57 10.13
C ARG A 62 19.63 29.05 10.37
N GLY A 63 18.83 28.20 11.00
CA GLY A 63 17.41 28.47 11.27
C GLY A 63 16.43 28.01 10.19
N ALA A 64 16.87 27.28 9.15
CA ALA A 64 16.00 26.75 8.10
C ALA A 64 15.21 25.48 8.50
N GLY A 65 15.10 25.19 9.80
CA GLY A 65 14.24 24.13 10.31
C GLY A 65 12.76 24.52 10.18
N THR A 66 11.88 23.53 10.10
CA THR A 66 10.43 23.73 10.16
C THR A 66 9.85 22.94 11.32
N ASP A 67 8.87 23.52 12.02
CA ASP A 67 8.01 22.86 13.01
C ASP A 67 6.58 22.65 12.45
N ALA A 68 6.38 22.90 11.15
CA ALA A 68 5.10 22.73 10.49
C ALA A 68 4.71 21.25 10.36
N ASN A 69 3.41 20.98 10.45
CA ASN A 69 2.85 19.70 10.05
C ASN A 69 2.87 19.61 8.52
N VAL A 70 3.66 18.68 7.98
CA VAL A 70 3.81 18.46 6.53
C VAL A 70 3.05 17.19 6.13
N SER A 71 2.20 17.28 5.11
CA SER A 71 1.48 16.15 4.51
C SER A 71 1.80 16.04 3.02
N ILE A 72 1.77 14.83 2.48
CA ILE A 72 2.03 14.52 1.07
C ILE A 72 0.87 13.66 0.58
N THR A 73 0.36 13.96 -0.62
CA THR A 73 -0.71 13.20 -1.28
C THR A 73 -0.25 12.91 -2.71
N ILE A 74 -0.32 11.65 -3.12
CA ILE A 74 0.14 11.15 -4.41
C ILE A 74 -1.09 10.73 -5.21
N PHE A 75 -1.25 11.29 -6.41
CA PHE A 75 -2.35 10.99 -7.32
C PHE A 75 -1.87 10.07 -8.44
N GLY A 76 -2.51 8.91 -8.61
CA GLY A 76 -2.31 7.99 -9.74
C GLY A 76 -3.52 7.99 -10.67
N GLU A 77 -3.42 7.29 -11.81
CA GLU A 77 -4.54 7.14 -12.76
C GLU A 77 -5.78 6.46 -12.13
N ASP A 78 -5.55 5.63 -11.10
CA ASP A 78 -6.59 4.94 -10.35
C ASP A 78 -7.08 5.70 -9.09
N GLY A 79 -6.64 6.95 -8.88
CA GLY A 79 -7.12 7.84 -7.82
C GLY A 79 -6.04 8.32 -6.84
N ASP A 80 -6.48 8.73 -5.65
CA ASP A 80 -5.66 9.45 -4.65
C ASP A 80 -5.11 8.48 -3.59
N SER A 81 -3.83 8.63 -3.20
CA SER A 81 -3.19 7.93 -2.08
C SER A 81 -2.46 8.89 -1.15
#